data_AF-A0A3B9Y009-F1
#
_entry.id   AF-A0A3B9Y009-F1
#
_cell.length_a   1.000
_cell.length_b   1.000
_cell.length_c   1.000
_cell.angle_alpha   90.00
_cell.angle_beta   90.00
_cell.angle_gamma   90.00
#
_symmetry.space_group_name_H-M   'P 1'
#
loop_
_entity.id
_entity.type
_entity.pdbx_description
1 polymer ?
#
loop_
_entity_poly.entity_id
_entity_poly.type
_entity_poly.pdbx_seq_one_letter_code
_entity_poly.pdbx_strand_id
1 'polypeptide(L)'
;TQVRYEEQGTFVELPYEAAIKQDASGITVTLARTGQVKRAGALGPLPVHLEKTLFVPPGEEKLTVRYTIHNKGQSRLQTRFASEWNIHLLGGGGNDQAYYRIEGHKLENDRFDSTGEVPQVEHFHIGNHWIQQDIGFSLDEAATLWRFSIETVTGSEAGFERNHQGSCLTLLWPILLEANQRWSVTITCTGNGHRG
;
A
#
# COMPACT_ATOMS: atom_id res chain seq x y z
N THR A 1 16.56 -1.42 -13.29
CA THR A 1 15.46 -1.06 -14.20
C THR A 1 14.62 -0.02 -13.53
N GLN A 2 14.48 1.18 -14.11
CA GLN A 2 13.66 2.24 -13.54
C GLN A 2 12.18 1.84 -13.70
N VAL A 3 11.42 1.77 -12.62
CA VAL A 3 9.98 1.48 -12.69
C VAL A 3 9.31 2.71 -13.32
N ARG A 4 8.88 2.57 -14.57
CA ARG A 4 8.02 3.56 -15.24
C ARG A 4 6.59 3.05 -15.15
N TYR A 5 5.79 3.66 -14.31
CA TYR A 5 4.34 3.51 -14.32
C TYR A 5 3.70 4.82 -14.75
N GLU A 6 2.48 4.74 -15.28
CA GLU A 6 1.67 5.92 -15.57
C GLU A 6 0.65 6.09 -14.46
N GLU A 7 0.75 7.19 -13.70
CA GLU A 7 -0.29 7.59 -12.77
C GLU A 7 -1.52 8.10 -13.57
N GLN A 8 -2.59 7.30 -13.55
CA GLN A 8 -3.82 7.61 -14.28
C GLN A 8 -4.76 8.50 -13.47
N GLY A 9 -4.66 8.49 -12.14
CA GLY A 9 -5.53 9.20 -11.21
C GLY A 9 -5.03 10.57 -10.79
N THR A 10 -5.84 11.29 -10.02
CA THR A 10 -5.49 12.58 -9.41
C THR A 10 -5.59 12.52 -7.88
N PHE A 11 -5.16 11.39 -7.32
CA PHE A 11 -5.43 10.99 -5.92
C PHE A 11 -4.19 11.02 -5.01
N VAL A 12 -2.99 11.20 -5.57
CA VAL A 12 -1.72 11.16 -4.81
C VAL A 12 -1.37 12.51 -4.20
N GLU A 13 -1.32 13.57 -5.00
CA GLU A 13 -0.73 14.86 -4.60
C GLU A 13 -1.76 15.93 -4.17
N LEU A 14 -3.04 15.60 -4.23
CA LEU A 14 -4.12 16.55 -4.03
C LEU A 14 -4.90 16.26 -2.73
N PRO A 15 -5.45 17.30 -2.07
CA PRO A 15 -6.01 17.16 -0.73
C PRO A 15 -7.27 16.30 -0.68
N TYR A 16 -7.51 15.69 0.47
CA TYR A 16 -8.74 14.96 0.79
C TYR A 16 -9.58 15.75 1.78
N GLU A 17 -10.89 15.64 1.66
CA GLU A 17 -11.78 16.00 2.76
C GLU A 17 -11.59 14.99 3.89
N ALA A 18 -11.45 15.47 5.12
CA ALA A 18 -11.16 14.64 6.27
C ALA A 18 -12.24 14.79 7.34
N ALA A 19 -12.68 13.67 7.90
CA ALA A 19 -13.54 13.62 9.07
C ALA A 19 -12.93 12.66 10.10
N ILE A 20 -13.00 13.04 11.38
CA ILE A 20 -12.48 12.24 12.49
C ILE A 20 -13.63 11.99 13.46
N LYS A 21 -13.78 10.73 13.85
CA LYS A 21 -14.71 10.31 14.90
C LYS A 21 -13.95 9.48 15.92
N GLN A 22 -14.14 9.79 17.19
CA GLN A 22 -13.63 9.00 18.30
C GLN A 22 -14.79 8.63 19.21
N ASP A 23 -14.91 7.35 19.52
CA ASP A 23 -15.89 6.82 20.47
C ASP A 23 -15.30 5.61 21.23
N ALA A 24 -16.13 4.91 22.01
CA ALA A 24 -15.69 3.76 22.81
C ALA A 24 -15.13 2.59 21.96
N SER A 25 -15.45 2.54 20.66
CA SER A 25 -14.93 1.51 19.75
C SER A 25 -13.54 1.84 19.19
N GLY A 26 -13.10 3.10 19.26
CA GLY A 26 -11.79 3.54 18.77
C GLY A 26 -11.82 4.85 18.01
N ILE A 27 -10.79 5.06 17.19
CA ILE A 27 -10.63 6.25 16.35
C ILE A 27 -10.88 5.84 14.90
N THR A 28 -11.79 6.56 14.24
CA THR A 28 -12.05 6.44 12.80
C THR A 28 -11.66 7.74 12.11
N VAL A 29 -10.83 7.66 11.08
CA VAL A 29 -10.52 8.77 10.18
C VAL A 29 -11.04 8.41 8.79
N THR A 30 -11.93 9.23 8.25
CA THR A 30 -12.43 9.10 6.88
C THR A 30 -11.80 10.17 6.02
N LEU A 31 -11.18 9.77 4.93
CA LEU A 31 -10.62 10.64 3.90
C LEU A 31 -11.41 10.41 2.62
N ALA A 32 -11.95 11.47 2.02
CA ALA A 32 -12.74 11.37 0.80
C ALA A 32 -12.28 12.36 -0.26
N ARG A 33 -12.28 11.93 -1.52
CA ARG A 33 -11.93 12.80 -2.66
C ARG A 33 -12.70 12.37 -3.91
N THR A 34 -13.31 13.35 -4.57
CA THR A 34 -13.75 13.18 -5.96
C THR A 34 -12.64 13.67 -6.88
N GLY A 35 -12.05 12.74 -7.61
CA GLY A 35 -10.97 12.99 -8.56
C GLY A 35 -11.34 12.51 -9.96
N GLN A 36 -10.32 12.33 -10.77
CA GLN A 36 -10.45 11.94 -12.16
C GLN A 36 -9.47 10.81 -12.47
N VAL A 37 -9.88 9.86 -13.32
CA VAL A 37 -9.02 8.80 -13.84
C VAL A 37 -8.96 8.91 -15.36
N LYS A 38 -7.75 9.06 -15.90
CA LYS A 38 -7.49 9.01 -17.35
C LYS A 38 -7.75 7.60 -17.86
N ARG A 39 -8.30 7.51 -19.07
CA ARG A 39 -8.57 6.21 -19.73
C ARG A 39 -7.92 6.23 -21.09
N ALA A 40 -7.10 5.23 -21.37
CA ALA A 40 -6.45 5.09 -22.67
C ALA A 40 -7.49 5.07 -23.80
N GLY A 41 -7.30 5.92 -24.81
CA GLY A 41 -8.18 6.01 -25.98
C GLY A 41 -9.53 6.72 -25.76
N ALA A 42 -9.81 7.25 -24.57
CA ALA A 42 -11.04 8.00 -24.31
C ALA A 42 -10.86 9.51 -24.58
N LEU A 43 -11.95 10.19 -24.97
CA LEU A 43 -11.99 11.65 -25.19
C LEU A 43 -11.80 12.47 -23.91
N GLY A 44 -11.98 11.87 -22.74
CA GLY A 44 -11.86 12.58 -21.47
C GLY A 44 -11.76 11.65 -20.26
N PRO A 45 -11.28 12.18 -19.13
CA PRO A 45 -11.16 11.44 -17.88
C PRO A 45 -12.53 11.10 -17.30
N LEU A 46 -12.55 10.07 -16.45
CA LEU A 46 -13.76 9.62 -15.76
C LEU A 46 -13.77 10.16 -14.33
N PRO A 47 -14.87 10.76 -13.85
CA PRO A 47 -14.98 11.15 -12.46
C PRO A 47 -15.07 9.91 -11.56
N VAL A 48 -14.23 9.88 -10.52
CA VAL A 48 -14.17 8.78 -9.57
C VAL A 48 -14.15 9.35 -8.16
N HIS A 49 -14.95 8.78 -7.28
CA HIS A 49 -14.93 9.12 -5.87
C HIS A 49 -14.20 8.02 -5.10
N LEU A 50 -13.17 8.40 -4.34
CA LEU A 50 -12.41 7.53 -3.45
C LEU A 50 -12.70 7.91 -2.01
N GLU A 51 -13.09 6.94 -1.21
CA GLU A 51 -13.16 7.03 0.25
C GLU A 51 -12.14 6.06 0.85
N LYS A 52 -11.36 6.53 1.82
CA LYS A 52 -10.45 5.75 2.65
C LYS A 52 -10.85 5.91 4.11
N THR A 53 -11.27 4.82 4.74
CA THR A 53 -11.54 4.77 6.17
C THR A 53 -10.36 4.11 6.88
N LEU A 54 -9.74 4.80 7.83
CA LEU A 54 -8.75 4.28 8.75
C LEU A 54 -9.41 4.06 10.10
N PHE A 55 -9.25 2.89 10.69
CA PHE A 55 -9.79 2.58 12.00
C PHE A 55 -8.72 1.98 12.91
N VAL A 56 -8.59 2.55 14.10
CA VAL A 56 -7.68 2.12 15.17
C VAL A 56 -8.51 1.80 16.41
N PRO A 57 -8.68 0.50 16.75
CA PRO A 57 -9.36 0.10 17.98
C PRO A 57 -8.52 0.40 19.23
N PRO A 58 -9.16 0.57 20.41
CA PRO A 58 -8.45 0.83 21.66
C PRO A 58 -7.73 -0.43 22.16
N GLY A 59 -6.47 -0.27 22.57
CA GLY A 59 -5.71 -1.33 23.25
C GLY A 59 -5.24 -2.47 22.36
N GLU A 60 -5.39 -2.37 21.03
CA GLU A 60 -4.85 -3.33 20.07
C GLU A 60 -3.82 -2.66 19.16
N GLU A 61 -2.75 -3.37 18.82
CA GLU A 61 -1.81 -2.94 17.79
C GLU A 61 -2.39 -3.28 16.40
N LYS A 62 -3.49 -2.61 16.05
CA LYS A 62 -4.25 -2.91 14.83
C LYS A 62 -4.60 -1.63 14.09
N LEU A 63 -4.42 -1.66 12.78
CA LEU A 63 -4.92 -0.64 11.85
C LEU A 63 -5.76 -1.33 10.79
N THR A 64 -7.03 -0.93 10.67
CA THR A 64 -7.88 -1.37 9.56
C THR A 64 -8.03 -0.23 8.57
N VAL A 65 -7.69 -0.47 7.31
CA VAL A 65 -7.82 0.49 6.21
C VAL A 65 -8.81 -0.06 5.21
N ARG A 66 -9.93 0.62 5.02
CA ARG A 66 -10.91 0.26 4.00
C ARG A 66 -10.91 1.32 2.90
N TYR A 67 -10.77 0.88 1.66
CA TYR A 67 -10.97 1.70 0.48
C TYR A 67 -12.35 1.43 -0.11
N THR A 68 -13.00 2.47 -0.63
CA THR A 68 -14.18 2.37 -1.48
C THR A 68 -13.99 3.28 -2.69
N ILE A 69 -14.06 2.69 -3.88
CA ILE A 69 -13.91 3.39 -5.15
C ILE A 69 -15.26 3.34 -5.86
N HIS A 70 -15.78 4.51 -6.20
CA HIS A 70 -17.06 4.66 -6.88
C HIS A 70 -16.85 5.31 -8.24
N ASN A 71 -17.22 4.59 -9.30
CA ASN A 71 -17.30 5.15 -10.63
C ASN A 71 -18.48 6.13 -10.70
N LYS A 72 -18.20 7.43 -10.68
CA LYS A 72 -19.19 8.50 -10.77
C LYS A 72 -19.52 8.90 -12.21
N GLY A 73 -18.90 8.25 -13.20
CA GLY A 73 -19.09 8.53 -14.61
C GLY A 73 -20.20 7.68 -15.24
N GLN A 74 -20.44 7.95 -16.52
CA GLN A 74 -21.45 7.27 -17.34
C GLN A 74 -20.87 6.15 -18.21
N SER A 75 -19.60 5.81 -18.02
CA SER A 75 -18.89 4.80 -18.79
C SER A 75 -18.11 3.89 -17.86
N ARG A 76 -17.79 2.69 -18.34
CA ARG A 76 -16.97 1.72 -17.63
C ARG A 76 -15.59 2.29 -17.28
N LEU A 77 -15.13 1.98 -16.07
CA LEU A 77 -13.77 2.14 -15.59
C LEU A 77 -13.09 0.77 -15.59
N GLN A 78 -11.96 0.67 -16.29
CA GLN A 78 -11.06 -0.48 -16.22
C GLN A 78 -9.67 0.05 -15.92
N THR A 79 -9.15 -0.23 -14.73
CA THR A 79 -7.87 0.29 -14.25
C THR A 79 -7.28 -0.63 -13.17
N ARG A 80 -6.17 -0.23 -12.56
CA ARG A 80 -5.61 -0.85 -11.36
C ARG A 80 -5.66 0.16 -10.23
N PHE A 81 -6.22 -0.24 -9.09
CA PHE A 81 -6.04 0.51 -7.86
C PHE A 81 -4.76 0.05 -7.17
N ALA A 82 -3.98 1.00 -6.67
CA ALA A 82 -2.73 0.74 -5.95
C ALA A 82 -2.77 1.42 -4.57
N SER A 83 -2.50 0.64 -3.51
CA SER A 83 -2.22 1.17 -2.18
C SER A 83 -0.73 1.07 -1.90
N GLU A 84 -0.06 2.21 -1.84
CA GLU A 84 1.37 2.32 -1.57
C GLU A 84 1.65 2.50 -0.06
N TRP A 85 2.62 1.74 0.45
CA TRP A 85 3.05 1.74 1.85
C TRP A 85 4.58 1.84 1.89
N ASN A 86 5.09 2.95 2.40
CA ASN A 86 6.52 3.18 2.56
C ASN A 86 6.91 2.93 4.01
N ILE A 87 7.70 1.89 4.25
CA ILE A 87 8.00 1.38 5.59
C ILE A 87 9.51 1.27 5.78
N HIS A 88 10.01 1.67 6.95
CA HIS A 88 11.41 1.55 7.31
C HIS A 88 11.56 0.59 8.49
N LEU A 89 12.26 -0.54 8.26
CA LEU A 89 12.55 -1.57 9.26
C LEU A 89 14.06 -1.86 9.37
N LEU A 90 14.91 -0.85 9.17
CA LEU A 90 16.38 -0.97 9.20
C LEU A 90 16.93 -2.11 8.31
N GLY A 91 16.32 -2.33 7.15
CA GLY A 91 16.51 -3.54 6.34
C GLY A 91 17.48 -3.45 5.18
N GLY A 92 18.24 -2.37 5.08
CA GLY A 92 19.16 -2.13 3.97
C GLY A 92 20.44 -2.94 4.00
N GLY A 93 21.12 -3.02 2.86
CA GLY A 93 22.47 -3.60 2.75
C GLY A 93 22.50 -5.13 2.78
N GLY A 94 21.40 -5.78 2.40
CA GLY A 94 21.26 -7.22 2.46
C GLY A 94 21.11 -7.77 3.88
N ASN A 95 20.56 -6.98 4.80
CA ASN A 95 20.30 -7.37 6.19
C ASN A 95 19.42 -8.63 6.26
N ASP A 96 19.94 -9.70 6.86
CA ASP A 96 19.24 -10.98 7.02
C ASP A 96 18.22 -10.98 8.18
N GLN A 97 18.25 -9.96 9.04
CA GLN A 97 17.30 -9.80 10.13
C GLN A 97 15.97 -9.21 9.66
N ALA A 98 15.98 -8.44 8.57
CA ALA A 98 14.81 -7.75 8.04
C ALA A 98 14.23 -8.50 6.83
N TYR A 99 12.93 -8.78 6.85
CA TYR A 99 12.34 -9.78 5.97
C TYR A 99 10.95 -9.44 5.42
N TYR A 100 10.60 -10.16 4.36
CA TYR A 100 9.26 -10.43 3.85
C TYR A 100 8.93 -11.89 4.08
N ARG A 101 7.76 -12.18 4.65
CA ARG A 101 7.21 -13.54 4.71
C ARG A 101 5.81 -13.53 4.13
N ILE A 102 5.63 -14.18 2.98
CA ILE A 102 4.36 -14.17 2.25
C ILE A 102 3.77 -15.58 2.32
N GLU A 103 2.55 -15.70 2.82
CA GLU A 103 1.90 -17.00 2.97
C GLU A 103 1.67 -17.64 1.59
N GLY A 104 1.96 -18.95 1.46
CA GLY A 104 1.81 -19.67 0.20
C GLY A 104 2.88 -19.38 -0.87
N HIS A 105 3.83 -18.47 -0.61
CA HIS A 105 4.88 -18.11 -1.57
C HIS A 105 6.29 -18.29 -0.99
N LYS A 106 7.15 -18.98 -1.73
CA LYS A 106 8.59 -19.03 -1.43
C LYS A 106 9.30 -17.96 -2.25
N LEU A 107 9.93 -17.00 -1.57
CA LEU A 107 10.72 -15.96 -2.23
C LEU A 107 12.14 -16.46 -2.51
N GLU A 108 12.70 -16.07 -3.66
CA GLU A 108 14.12 -16.27 -3.96
C GLU A 108 15.01 -15.38 -3.08
N ASN A 109 14.53 -14.16 -2.81
CA ASN A 109 15.12 -13.22 -1.87
C ASN A 109 13.99 -12.62 -1.04
N ASP A 110 14.00 -12.95 0.25
CA ASP A 110 13.03 -12.51 1.25
C ASP A 110 13.53 -11.32 2.08
N ARG A 111 14.72 -10.78 1.81
CA ARG A 111 15.25 -9.63 2.55
C ARG A 111 14.43 -8.38 2.31
N PHE A 112 14.36 -7.50 3.30
CA PHE A 112 13.46 -6.33 3.25
C PHE A 112 13.82 -5.32 2.14
N ASP A 113 15.09 -5.23 1.73
CA ASP A 113 15.55 -4.39 0.62
C ASP A 113 15.45 -5.05 -0.77
N SER A 114 14.87 -6.24 -0.85
CA SER A 114 14.74 -6.94 -2.12
C SER A 114 13.60 -6.40 -2.99
N THR A 115 13.77 -6.49 -4.31
CA THR A 115 12.76 -6.09 -5.29
C THR A 115 12.06 -7.29 -5.90
N GLY A 116 10.75 -7.20 -6.13
CA GLY A 116 9.99 -8.27 -6.75
C GLY A 116 8.50 -7.99 -6.88
N GLU A 117 7.83 -8.91 -7.55
CA GLU A 117 6.38 -8.98 -7.70
C GLU A 117 5.89 -10.34 -7.22
N VAL A 118 4.80 -10.36 -6.46
CA VAL A 118 4.17 -11.59 -5.97
C VAL A 118 2.66 -11.49 -6.21
N PRO A 119 2.09 -12.28 -7.13
CA PRO A 119 0.65 -12.27 -7.39
C PRO A 119 -0.12 -13.05 -6.32
N GLN A 120 -1.42 -12.77 -6.17
CA GLN A 120 -2.37 -13.56 -5.35
C GLN A 120 -1.99 -13.61 -3.85
N VAL A 121 -1.53 -12.48 -3.30
CA VAL A 121 -1.21 -12.36 -1.88
C VAL A 121 -2.45 -11.94 -1.09
N GLU A 122 -2.80 -12.71 -0.06
CA GLU A 122 -3.85 -12.39 0.92
C GLU A 122 -3.27 -12.08 2.30
N HIS A 123 -2.21 -12.79 2.68
CA HIS A 123 -1.54 -12.65 3.97
C HIS A 123 -0.03 -12.57 3.82
N PHE A 124 0.58 -11.58 4.46
CA PHE A 124 2.03 -11.47 4.52
C PHE A 124 2.49 -10.71 5.76
N HIS A 125 3.75 -10.91 6.12
CA HIS A 125 4.41 -10.22 7.20
C HIS A 125 5.66 -9.50 6.67
N ILE A 126 5.93 -8.36 7.28
CA ILE A 126 7.22 -7.68 7.19
C ILE A 126 7.74 -7.48 8.60
N GLY A 127 9.05 -7.56 8.77
CA GLY A 127 9.60 -7.42 10.11
C GLY A 127 11.09 -7.25 10.13
N ASN A 128 11.60 -7.04 11.33
CA ASN A 128 13.03 -7.12 11.62
C ASN A 128 13.22 -7.73 13.01
N HIS A 129 13.91 -8.87 13.05
CA HIS A 129 14.16 -9.63 14.28
C HIS A 129 14.97 -8.85 15.31
N TRP A 130 15.91 -8.00 14.89
CA TRP A 130 16.77 -7.25 15.81
C TRP A 130 15.96 -6.26 16.66
N ILE A 131 15.04 -5.53 16.04
CA ILE A 131 14.14 -4.60 16.75
C ILE A 131 12.87 -5.29 17.25
N GLN A 132 12.77 -6.62 17.11
CA GLN A 132 11.62 -7.43 17.53
C GLN A 132 10.28 -6.94 16.98
N GLN A 133 10.29 -6.43 15.74
CA GLN A 133 9.07 -5.96 15.08
C GLN A 133 8.63 -6.96 14.03
N ASP A 134 7.36 -7.35 14.08
CA ASP A 134 6.64 -8.06 13.02
C ASP A 134 5.32 -7.32 12.78
N ILE A 135 5.03 -7.05 11.53
CA ILE A 135 3.80 -6.39 11.06
C ILE A 135 3.14 -7.34 10.08
N GLY A 136 2.01 -7.89 10.49
CA GLY A 136 1.13 -8.69 9.64
C GLY A 136 0.21 -7.81 8.80
N PHE A 137 -0.01 -8.20 7.56
CA PHE A 137 -1.00 -7.65 6.65
C PHE A 137 -1.95 -8.77 6.25
N SER A 138 -3.25 -8.51 6.36
CA SER A 138 -4.33 -9.39 5.89
C SER A 138 -5.27 -8.60 4.99
N LEU A 139 -5.51 -9.13 3.79
CA LEU A 139 -6.35 -8.51 2.76
C LEU A 139 -7.64 -9.32 2.64
N ASP A 140 -8.80 -8.65 2.58
CA ASP A 140 -10.08 -9.33 2.31
C ASP A 140 -10.29 -9.68 0.83
N GLU A 141 -9.42 -9.16 -0.05
CA GLU A 141 -9.33 -9.49 -1.47
C GLU A 141 -7.85 -9.60 -1.87
N ALA A 142 -7.47 -10.72 -2.50
CA ALA A 142 -6.08 -10.98 -2.90
C ALA A 142 -5.54 -9.91 -3.85
N ALA A 143 -4.29 -9.48 -3.61
CA ALA A 143 -3.61 -8.45 -4.39
C ALA A 143 -2.38 -9.00 -5.12
N THR A 144 -1.89 -8.28 -6.12
CA THR A 144 -0.48 -8.36 -6.50
C THR A 144 0.32 -7.46 -5.55
N LEU A 145 1.34 -8.01 -4.89
CA LEU A 145 2.28 -7.25 -4.06
C LEU A 145 3.53 -6.93 -4.88
N TRP A 146 3.76 -5.64 -5.14
CA TRP A 146 5.07 -5.14 -5.57
C TRP A 146 5.87 -4.69 -4.37
N ARG A 147 7.17 -4.94 -4.42
CA ARG A 147 8.13 -4.60 -3.37
C ARG A 147 9.40 -4.06 -4.02
N PHE A 148 9.92 -2.94 -3.53
CA PHE A 148 11.18 -2.38 -4.00
C PHE A 148 11.87 -1.53 -2.92
N SER A 149 13.20 -1.48 -2.99
CA SER A 149 14.05 -0.68 -2.12
C SER A 149 13.94 0.80 -2.49
N ILE A 150 13.73 1.66 -1.49
CA ILE A 150 13.88 3.11 -1.64
C ILE A 150 15.31 3.47 -1.26
N GLU A 151 16.07 3.93 -2.24
CA GLU A 151 17.49 4.25 -2.09
C GLU A 151 17.74 5.71 -2.43
N THR A 152 18.54 6.37 -1.60
CA THR A 152 19.12 7.68 -1.93
C THR A 152 20.53 7.47 -2.45
N VAL A 153 20.86 8.12 -3.58
CA VAL A 153 22.23 8.18 -4.08
C VAL A 153 22.91 9.40 -3.48
N THR A 154 23.92 9.20 -2.64
CA THR A 154 24.75 10.27 -2.10
C THR A 154 26.13 10.23 -2.75
N GLY A 155 26.62 11.39 -3.19
CA GLY A 155 28.00 11.53 -3.66
C GLY A 155 28.94 11.58 -2.47
N SER A 156 29.92 10.68 -2.43
CA SER A 156 31.05 10.71 -1.50
C SER A 156 32.35 10.96 -2.27
N GLU A 157 33.42 11.36 -1.56
CA GLU A 157 34.75 11.52 -2.15
C GLU A 157 35.34 10.20 -2.70
N ALA A 158 34.79 9.04 -2.27
CA ALA A 158 35.18 7.71 -2.73
C ALA A 158 34.26 7.13 -3.83
N GLY A 159 33.25 7.88 -4.29
CA GLY A 159 32.27 7.43 -5.30
C GLY A 159 30.82 7.60 -4.85
N PHE A 160 29.88 6.96 -5.55
CA PHE A 160 28.46 7.01 -5.21
C PHE A 160 28.10 5.90 -4.22
N GLU A 161 27.48 6.28 -3.10
CA GLU A 161 26.90 5.34 -2.14
C GLU A 161 25.37 5.32 -2.31
N ARG A 162 24.79 4.12 -2.25
CA ARG A 162 23.34 3.92 -2.24
C ARG A 162 22.93 3.58 -0.81
N ASN A 163 22.21 4.51 -0.19
CA ASN A 163 21.73 4.34 1.18
C ASN A 163 20.25 3.99 1.16
N HIS A 164 19.92 2.81 1.68
CA HIS A 164 18.55 2.34 1.85
C HIS A 164 17.83 3.21 2.90
N GLN A 165 16.68 3.77 2.54
CA GLN A 165 15.85 4.62 3.40
C GLN A 165 14.54 3.93 3.85
N GLY A 166 14.29 2.73 3.32
CA GLY A 166 13.09 1.95 3.56
C GLY A 166 12.70 1.17 2.31
N SER A 167 11.57 0.50 2.40
CA SER A 167 11.00 -0.25 1.28
C SER A 167 9.59 0.23 0.99
N CYS A 168 9.27 0.27 -0.29
CA CYS A 168 7.93 0.51 -0.77
C CYS A 168 7.23 -0.81 -1.02
N LEU A 169 6.01 -0.92 -0.52
CA LEU A 169 5.07 -2.00 -0.78
C LEU A 169 3.89 -1.43 -1.51
N THR A 170 3.57 -1.98 -2.68
CA THR A 170 2.39 -1.57 -3.42
C THR A 170 1.48 -2.77 -3.57
N LEU A 171 0.27 -2.67 -3.03
CA LEU A 171 -0.79 -3.65 -3.22
C LEU A 171 -1.63 -3.21 -4.41
N LEU A 172 -1.71 -4.05 -5.45
CA LEU A 172 -2.39 -3.74 -6.70
C LEU A 172 -3.59 -4.66 -6.93
N TRP A 173 -4.75 -4.06 -7.19
CA TRP A 173 -5.98 -4.75 -7.59
C TRP A 173 -6.43 -4.29 -8.98
N PRO A 174 -6.64 -5.21 -9.93
CA PRO A 174 -7.35 -4.87 -11.15
C PRO A 174 -8.82 -4.62 -10.82
N ILE A 175 -9.36 -3.46 -11.22
CA ILE A 175 -10.77 -3.14 -11.00
C ILE A 175 -11.50 -2.89 -12.31
N LEU A 176 -12.73 -3.40 -12.38
CA LEU A 176 -13.67 -3.18 -13.47
C LEU A 176 -15.00 -2.70 -12.88
N LEU A 177 -15.35 -1.44 -13.11
CA LEU A 177 -16.57 -0.83 -12.58
C LEU A 177 -17.40 -0.24 -13.72
N GLU A 178 -18.61 -0.75 -13.90
CA GLU A 178 -19.61 -0.10 -14.74
C GLU A 178 -20.04 1.25 -14.15
N ALA A 179 -20.82 2.01 -14.91
CA ALA A 179 -21.35 3.30 -14.46
C ALA A 179 -22.08 3.15 -13.11
N ASN A 180 -21.77 4.03 -12.15
CA ASN A 180 -22.31 4.04 -10.79
C ASN A 180 -21.98 2.80 -9.92
N GLN A 181 -21.12 1.89 -10.37
CA GLN A 181 -20.67 0.77 -9.54
C GLN A 181 -19.60 1.19 -8.53
N ARG A 182 -19.49 0.38 -7.47
CA ARG A 182 -18.51 0.54 -6.40
C ARG A 182 -17.72 -0.75 -6.20
N TRP A 183 -16.49 -0.58 -5.80
CA TRP A 183 -15.62 -1.64 -5.32
C TRP A 183 -14.99 -1.22 -4.01
N SER A 184 -14.74 -2.18 -3.13
CA SER A 184 -14.16 -1.93 -1.82
C SER A 184 -13.18 -3.05 -1.46
N VAL A 185 -12.14 -2.69 -0.73
CA VAL A 185 -11.17 -3.64 -0.15
C VAL A 185 -10.79 -3.18 1.25
N THR A 186 -10.47 -4.13 2.11
CA THR A 186 -10.00 -3.93 3.47
C THR A 186 -8.61 -4.53 3.64
N ILE A 187 -7.70 -3.70 4.13
CA ILE A 187 -6.36 -4.07 4.56
C ILE A 187 -6.36 -4.01 6.09
N THR A 188 -6.08 -5.12 6.75
CA THR A 188 -5.87 -5.17 8.20
C THR A 188 -4.40 -5.35 8.49
N CYS A 189 -3.80 -4.39 9.17
CA CYS A 189 -2.44 -4.47 9.67
C CYS A 189 -2.45 -4.76 11.16
N THR A 190 -1.62 -5.70 11.62
CA THR A 190 -1.45 -6.03 13.04
C THR A 190 0.02 -6.00 13.43
N GLY A 191 0.34 -5.31 14.51
CA GLY A 191 1.64 -5.42 15.17
C GLY A 191 1.68 -6.66 16.06
N ASN A 192 2.81 -7.34 16.06
CA ASN A 192 3.15 -8.30 17.11
C ASN A 192 4.32 -7.73 17.92
N GLY A 193 4.09 -6.64 18.65
CA GLY A 193 4.97 -6.27 19.75
C GLY A 193 4.74 -7.27 20.90
N HIS A 194 5.80 -7.91 21.39
CA HIS A 194 5.67 -8.65 22.65
C HIS A 194 5.18 -7.67 23.72
N ARG A 195 3.97 -7.90 24.24
CA ARG A 195 3.56 -7.37 25.54
C ARG A 195 4.49 -8.01 26.58
N GLY A 196 5.60 -7.33 26.87
CA GLY A 196 6.40 -7.56 28.06
C GLY A 196 5.64 -7.17 29.31
#